data_AF-A0A8R1XR26-F1
#
_entry.id   AF-A0A8R1XR26-F1
#
_cell.length_a   1.000
_cell.length_b   1.000
_cell.length_c   1.000
_cell.angle_alpha   90.00
_cell.angle_beta   90.00
_cell.angle_gamma   90.00
#
_symmetry.space_group_name_H-M   'P 1'
#
loop_
_entity.id
_entity.type
_entity.pdbx_description
1 polymer ?
#
loop_
_entity_poly.entity_id
_entity_poly.type
_entity_poly.pdbx_seq_one_letter_code
_entity_poly.pdbx_strand_id
1 'polypeptide(L)' 'MSLDNEQEMTKKTKVKLLGIEWNNSKDEFTWNWKILQEGLQTKREILQFYAGIYDPLGLLSPIILPWKLLIQDL' A
#
# COMPACT_ATOMS: atom_id res chain seq x y z
N MET A 1 -26.90 -8.45 -8.55
CA MET A 1 -27.56 -9.12 -7.42
C MET A 1 -26.59 -9.99 -6.62
N SER A 2 -25.91 -10.97 -7.23
CA SER A 2 -24.98 -11.85 -6.47
C SER A 2 -23.66 -11.18 -6.09
N LEU A 3 -23.10 -10.32 -6.96
CA LEU A 3 -21.86 -9.60 -6.68
C LEU A 3 -22.00 -8.53 -5.59
N ASP A 4 -23.18 -7.93 -5.47
CA ASP A 4 -23.43 -6.83 -4.52
C ASP A 4 -23.32 -7.33 -3.07
N ASN A 5 -23.79 -8.55 -2.81
CA ASN A 5 -23.70 -9.18 -1.48
C ASN A 5 -22.26 -9.49 -1.06
N GLU A 6 -21.39 -9.92 -1.98
CA GLU A 6 -19.97 -10.18 -1.65
C GLU A 6 -19.23 -8.89 -1.30
N GLN A 7 -19.51 -7.80 -2.01
CA GLN A 7 -18.97 -6.47 -1.73
C GLN A 7 -19.44 -5.96 -0.35
N GLU A 8 -20.68 -6.25 0.04
CA GLU A 8 -21.21 -5.85 1.34
C GLU A 8 -20.65 -6.71 2.49
N MET A 9 -20.50 -8.02 2.28
CA MET A 9 -19.86 -8.92 3.25
C MET A 9 -18.40 -8.53 3.50
N THR A 10 -17.65 -8.21 2.43
CA THR A 10 -16.25 -7.77 2.59
C THR A 10 -16.14 -6.45 3.34
N LYS A 11 -17.06 -5.49 3.14
CA LYS A 11 -17.08 -4.22 3.90
C LYS A 11 -17.30 -4.43 5.40
N LYS A 12 -18.16 -5.37 5.80
CA LYS A 12 -18.39 -5.66 7.23
C LYS A 12 -17.14 -6.14 7.95
N THR A 13 -16.21 -6.76 7.23
CA THR A 13 -14.98 -7.32 7.79
C THR A 13 -13.78 -6.38 7.71
N LYS A 14 -13.84 -5.37 6.83
CA LYS A 14 -12.76 -4.41 6.58
C LYS A 14 -12.90 -3.21 7.52
N VAL A 15 -12.19 -3.27 8.64
CA VAL A 15 -12.08 -2.17 9.61
C VAL A 15 -10.89 -1.29 9.23
N LYS A 16 -10.98 0.03 9.45
CA LYS A 16 -9.82 0.90 9.32
C LYS A 16 -9.08 0.97 10.66
N LEU A 17 -7.84 0.52 10.70
CA LEU A 17 -6.95 0.61 11.86
C LEU A 17 -5.75 1.50 11.50
N LEU A 18 -5.50 2.55 12.27
CA LEU A 18 -4.44 3.55 12.04
C LEU A 18 -4.50 4.26 10.67
N GLY A 19 -5.63 4.15 9.94
CA GLY A 19 -5.77 4.62 8.56
C GLY A 19 -5.52 3.55 7.49
N ILE A 20 -5.05 2.37 7.88
CA ILE A 20 -4.86 1.20 7.01
C ILE A 20 -6.12 0.34 7.04
N GLU A 21 -6.47 -0.27 5.91
CA GLU A 21 -7.55 -1.23 5.83
C GLU A 21 -7.08 -2.57 6.41
N TRP A 22 -7.74 -3.03 7.47
CA TRP A 22 -7.46 -4.29 8.13
C TRP A 22 -8.68 -5.20 8.05
N ASN A 23 -8.48 -6.38 7.49
CA ASN A 23 -9.45 -7.45 7.45
C ASN A 23 -9.23 -8.35 8.66
N ASN A 24 -10.01 -8.12 9.72
CA ASN A 24 -9.85 -8.82 11.00
C ASN A 24 -10.11 -10.34 10.88
N SER A 25 -11.01 -10.79 9.99
CA SER A 25 -11.27 -12.23 9.86
C SER A 25 -10.13 -13.03 9.26
N LYS A 26 -9.25 -12.38 8.47
CA LYS A 26 -8.08 -13.03 7.87
C LYS A 26 -6.75 -12.57 8.46
N ASP A 27 -6.79 -11.59 9.36
CA ASP A 27 -5.63 -10.85 9.84
C ASP A 27 -4.75 -10.30 8.69
N GLU A 28 -5.40 -9.69 7.70
CA GLU A 28 -4.74 -9.16 6.51
C GLU A 28 -4.80 -7.63 6.48
N PHE A 29 -3.66 -6.98 6.29
CA PHE A 29 -3.58 -5.55 6.00
C PHE A 29 -3.57 -5.32 4.49
N THR A 30 -4.46 -4.46 4.00
CA THR A 30 -4.51 -4.07 2.59
C THR A 30 -4.04 -2.64 2.37
N TRP A 31 -3.05 -2.48 1.49
CA TRP A 31 -2.62 -1.19 0.96
C TRP A 31 -3.05 -1.06 -0.50
N ASN A 32 -3.69 0.05 -0.81
CA ASN A 32 -4.07 0.41 -2.18
C ASN A 32 -3.21 1.60 -2.62
N TRP A 33 -2.08 1.35 -3.27
CA TRP A 33 -1.24 2.39 -3.87
C TRP A 33 -1.42 2.43 -5.38
N LYS A 34 -1.19 3.62 -5.97
CA LYS A 34 -1.13 3.77 -7.42
C LYS A 34 0.27 3.46 -7.89
N ILE A 35 0.42 2.35 -8.62
CA ILE A 35 1.70 1.97 -9.23
C ILE A 35 2.09 3.03 -10.25
N LEU A 36 3.38 3.36 -10.32
CA LEU A 36 3.94 4.25 -11.33
C LEU A 36 3.61 3.73 -12.74
N GLN A 37 3.36 4.66 -13.67
CA GLN A 37 3.10 4.29 -15.06
C GLN A 37 4.30 3.56 -15.66
N GLU A 38 4.07 2.69 -16.64
CA GLU A 38 5.14 1.98 -17.34
C GLU A 38 6.10 2.99 -18.02
N GLY A 39 7.41 2.77 -17.84
CA GLY A 39 8.44 3.63 -18.41
C GLY A 39 9.65 3.79 -17.48
N LEU A 40 10.68 4.50 -17.98
CA LEU A 40 11.84 4.87 -17.18
C LEU A 40 11.41 5.85 -16.09
N GLN A 41 11.53 5.42 -14.83
CA GLN A 41 11.23 6.27 -13.68
C GLN A 41 12.49 7.01 -13.23
N THR A 42 12.37 8.31 -13.04
CA THR A 42 13.41 9.14 -12.43
C THR A 42 13.45 8.90 -10.92
N LYS A 43 14.60 9.15 -10.28
CA LYS A 43 14.72 9.13 -8.81
C LYS A 43 13.64 9.99 -8.13
N ARG A 44 13.26 11.10 -8.76
CA ARG A 44 12.21 12.02 -8.29
C ARG A 44 10.82 11.39 -8.31
N GLU A 45 10.49 10.61 -9.34
CA GLU A 45 9.20 9.91 -9.44
C GLU A 45 9.12 8.74 -8.46
N ILE A 46 10.22 7.98 -8.31
CA ILE A 46 10.32 6.92 -7.30
C ILE A 46 10.14 7.52 -5.89
N LEU A 47 10.79 8.65 -5.61
CA LEU A 47 10.65 9.36 -4.34
C LEU A 47 9.20 9.84 -4.11
N GLN A 48 8.55 10.38 -5.14
CA GLN A 48 7.15 10.81 -5.05
C GLN A 48 6.23 9.63 -4.75
N PHE A 49 6.43 8.50 -5.42
CA PHE A 49 5.66 7.28 -5.17
C PHE A 49 5.89 6.77 -3.74
N TYR A 50 7.14 6.68 -3.31
CA TYR A 50 7.51 6.28 -1.95
C TYR A 50 6.87 7.20 -0.89
N ALA A 51 6.92 8.52 -1.08
CA ALA A 51 6.35 9.49 -0.15
C ALA A 51 4.82 9.37 0.01
N GLY A 52 4.14 8.74 -0.96
CA GLY A 52 2.71 8.43 -0.87
C GLY A 52 2.37 7.18 -0.06
N ILE A 53 3.36 6.36 0.30
CA ILE A 53 3.16 5.13 1.06
C ILE A 53 3.07 5.48 2.55
N TYR A 54 1.90 5.24 3.13
CA TYR A 54 1.68 5.41 4.56
C TYR A 54 2.00 4.11 5.33
N ASP A 55 3.08 4.16 6.12
CA ASP A 55 3.57 3.04 6.93
C ASP A 55 3.96 3.51 8.35
N PRO A 56 3.00 3.62 9.29
CA PRO A 56 3.26 4.13 10.64
C PRO A 56 4.04 3.13 11.51
N LEU A 57 3.94 1.84 11.21
CA LEU A 57 4.55 0.77 12.00
C LEU A 57 5.85 0.22 11.37
N GLY A 58 6.23 0.70 10.18
CA GLY A 58 7.40 0.19 9.47
C GLY A 58 7.20 -1.22 8.90
N LEU A 59 5.95 -1.70 8.77
CA LEU A 59 5.66 -3.07 8.32
C LEU A 59 6.08 -3.31 6.86
N LEU A 60 6.07 -2.25 6.05
CA LEU A 60 6.49 -2.30 4.65
C LEU A 60 7.98 -1.97 4.48
N SER A 61 8.72 -1.75 5.57
CA SER A 61 10.15 -1.39 5.52
C SER A 61 10.98 -2.32 4.63
N PRO A 62 10.84 -3.67 4.69
CA PRO A 62 11.59 -4.56 3.80
C PRO A 62 11.27 -4.39 2.30
N ILE A 63 10.05 -3.98 1.98
CA ILE A 63 9.58 -3.74 0.61
C ILE A 63 10.08 -2.38 0.12
N ILE A 64 10.12 -1.39 1.01
CA ILE A 64 10.48 0.00 0.72
C ILE A 64 12.00 0.20 0.68
N LEU A 65 12.76 -0.55 1.48
CA LEU A 65 14.20 -0.39 1.66
C LEU A 65 14.99 -0.38 0.34
N PRO A 66 14.73 -1.28 -0.64
CA PRO A 66 15.41 -1.24 -1.93
C PRO A 66 15.27 0.10 -2.66
N TRP A 67 14.10 0.74 -2.63
CA TRP A 67 13.92 2.06 -3.24
C TRP A 67 14.71 3.14 -2.52
N LYS A 68 14.80 3.04 -1.19
CA LYS A 68 15.63 3.95 -0.39
C LYS A 68 17.10 3.83 -0.77
N LEU A 69 17.61 2.62 -0.97
CA LEU A 69 18.98 2.38 -1.43
C LEU A 69 19.21 2.93 -2.85
N LEU A 70 18.27 2.70 -3.78
CA LEU A 70 18.34 3.24 -5.15
C LEU A 70 18.41 4.78 -5.21
N ILE A 71 17.73 5.47 -4.29
CA ILE A 71 17.77 6.93 -4.19
C ILE A 71 19.03 7.41 -3.49
N GLN A 72 19.60 6.60 -2.58
CA GLN A 72 20.76 6.97 -1.78
C GLN A 72 22.05 7.07 -2.59
N ASP A 73 22.19 6.35 -3.70
CA ASP A 73 23.34 6.48 -4.60
C ASP A 73 23.49 7.95 -5.04
N LEU A 74 24.51 8.63 -4.51
CA LEU A 74 24.92 9.98 -4.90
C LEU A 74 26.22 9.89 -5.69
#